data_AF-A0A380PNR1-F1
#
_entry.id   AF-A0A380PNR1-F1
#
_cell.length_a   1.000
_cell.length_b   1.000
_cell.length_c   1.000
_cell.angle_alpha   90.00
_cell.angle_beta   90.00
_cell.angle_gamma   90.00
#
_symmetry.space_group_name_H-M   'P 1'
#
loop_
_entity.id
_entity.type
_entity.pdbx_description
1 polymer ?
#
loop_
_entity_poly.entity_id
_entity_poly.type
_entity_poly.pdbx_seq_one_letter_code
_entity_poly.pdbx_strand_id
1 'polypeptide(L)' 'MKQFPFDKRYEIEDAQGTIGYYIDGDEYIRGQDGIPGYRIAGYEVYEHNVGAKLVGFLEGKHITTPDADILLTILDD' A
#
# COMPACT_ATOMS: atom_id res chain seq x y z
N MET A 1 10.82 1.75 -14.30
CA MET A 1 9.45 1.31 -13.95
C MET A 1 8.56 2.53 -13.82
N LYS A 2 7.28 2.46 -14.17
CA LYS A 2 6.35 3.59 -13.98
C LYS A 2 5.98 3.69 -12.51
N GLN A 3 5.98 4.91 -11.98
CA GLN A 3 5.52 5.22 -10.62
C GLN A 3 4.01 4.94 -10.51
N PHE A 4 3.53 4.55 -9.33
CA PHE A 4 2.09 4.40 -9.08
C PHE A 4 1.40 5.76 -9.29
N PRO A 5 0.24 5.80 -9.96
CA PRO A 5 -0.32 7.05 -10.49
C PRO A 5 -0.86 8.01 -9.42
N PHE A 6 -1.28 7.52 -8.24
CA PHE A 6 -1.85 8.33 -7.14
C PHE A 6 -2.89 9.37 -7.63
N ASP A 7 -3.72 9.01 -8.61
CA ASP A 7 -4.62 9.92 -9.34
C ASP A 7 -6.08 9.84 -8.89
N LYS A 8 -6.45 8.74 -8.22
CA LYS A 8 -7.78 8.51 -7.66
C LYS A 8 -7.69 7.79 -6.32
N ARG A 9 -8.85 7.54 -5.73
CA ARG A 9 -8.99 6.63 -4.60
C ARG A 9 -8.90 5.19 -5.08
N TYR A 10 -8.11 4.38 -4.38
CA TYR A 10 -7.99 2.95 -4.59
C TYR A 10 -8.34 2.22 -3.31
N GLU A 11 -9.24 1.23 -3.40
CA GLU A 11 -9.51 0.32 -2.30
C GLU A 11 -8.43 -0.77 -2.25
N ILE A 12 -8.13 -1.25 -1.06
CA ILE A 12 -7.03 -2.20 -0.84
C ILE A 12 -7.50 -3.32 0.08
N GLU A 13 -7.25 -4.54 -0.39
CA GLU A 13 -7.49 -5.78 0.34
C GLU A 13 -6.22 -6.24 1.06
N ASP A 14 -6.40 -6.84 2.23
CA ASP A 14 -5.36 -7.61 2.91
C ASP A 14 -5.11 -8.98 2.24
N ALA A 15 -4.14 -9.72 2.76
CA ALA A 15 -3.80 -11.06 2.27
C ALA A 15 -4.97 -12.08 2.37
N GLN A 16 -6.01 -11.78 3.13
CA GLN A 16 -7.22 -12.60 3.27
C GLN A 16 -8.35 -12.17 2.31
N GLY A 17 -8.15 -11.11 1.53
CA GLY A 17 -9.17 -10.55 0.63
C GLY A 17 -10.17 -9.64 1.35
N THR A 18 -9.86 -9.16 2.55
CA THR A 18 -10.72 -8.22 3.28
C THR A 18 -10.34 -6.79 2.90
N ILE A 19 -11.30 -6.01 2.38
CA ILE A 19 -11.10 -4.58 2.14
C ILE A 19 -11.02 -3.87 3.48
N GLY A 20 -9.83 -3.40 3.81
CA GLY A 20 -9.53 -2.74 5.09
C GLY A 20 -8.74 -1.45 4.95
N TYR A 21 -8.21 -1.18 3.76
CA TYR A 21 -7.28 -0.08 3.51
C TYR A 21 -7.65 0.68 2.24
N TYR A 22 -7.12 1.89 2.11
CA TYR A 22 -7.25 2.67 0.88
C TYR A 22 -6.06 3.62 0.66
N ILE A 23 -5.88 4.02 -0.60
CA ILE A 23 -5.06 5.16 -1.03
C ILE A 23 -6.01 6.24 -1.53
N ASP A 24 -5.75 7.51 -1.23
CA ASP A 24 -6.61 8.63 -1.64
C ASP A 24 -5.79 9.76 -2.29
N GLY A 25 -5.35 9.52 -3.54
CA GLY A 25 -4.64 10.53 -4.33
C GLY A 25 -3.24 10.91 -3.84
N ASP A 26 -2.63 10.13 -2.94
CA ASP A 26 -1.29 10.38 -2.40
C ASP A 26 -0.54 9.11 -2.00
N GLU A 27 0.70 9.26 -1.53
CA GLU A 27 1.61 8.15 -1.24
C GLU A 27 1.26 7.31 0.01
N TYR A 28 0.12 7.55 0.67
CA TYR A 28 -0.21 6.90 1.94
C TYR A 28 -1.32 5.85 1.81
N ILE A 29 -1.08 4.70 2.42
CA ILE A 29 -2.08 3.66 2.64
C ILE A 29 -2.66 3.88 4.04
N ARG A 30 -3.97 4.06 4.10
CA ARG A 30 -4.72 4.35 5.34
C ARG A 30 -5.63 3.20 5.69
N GLY A 31 -5.84 2.97 6.99
CA GLY A 31 -6.97 2.19 7.45
C GLY A 31 -8.29 2.95 7.25
N GLN A 32 -9.42 2.28 7.49
CA GLN A 32 -10.76 2.91 7.40
C GLN A 32 -10.96 4.08 8.38
N ASP A 33 -10.14 4.17 9.43
CA ASP A 33 -10.09 5.32 10.35
C ASP A 33 -9.41 6.56 9.76
N GLY A 34 -8.80 6.44 8.58
CA GLY A 34 -8.08 7.51 7.89
C GLY A 34 -6.66 7.75 8.39
N ILE A 35 -6.17 6.95 9.33
CA ILE A 35 -4.82 7.07 9.85
C ILE A 35 -3.86 6.35 8.88
N PRO A 36 -2.79 7.00 8.40
CA PRO A 36 -1.79 6.34 7.57
C PRO A 36 -1.08 5.21 8.34
N GLY A 37 -1.19 4.00 7.82
CA GLY A 37 -0.44 2.82 8.31
C GLY A 37 0.87 2.64 7.56
N TYR A 38 0.88 2.97 6.26
CA TYR A 38 2.04 2.80 5.39
C TYR A 38 2.25 4.00 4.45
N ARG A 39 3.49 4.14 3.95
CA ARG A 39 3.87 5.10 2.90
C ARG A 39 4.58 4.38 1.75
N ILE A 40 4.22 4.71 0.52
CA ILE A 40 4.84 4.21 -0.71
C ILE A 40 5.85 5.25 -1.22
N ALA A 41 7.14 4.98 -1.12
CA ALA A 41 8.19 5.83 -1.69
C ALA A 41 8.78 5.16 -2.94
N GLY A 42 8.38 5.62 -4.13
CA GLY A 42 8.76 4.98 -5.38
C GLY A 42 8.09 3.60 -5.50
N TYR A 43 8.85 2.54 -5.30
CA TYR A 43 8.34 1.16 -5.25
C TYR A 43 8.48 0.53 -3.86
N GLU A 44 9.09 1.22 -2.89
CA GLU A 44 9.29 0.72 -1.54
C GLU A 44 8.11 1.12 -0.65
N VAL A 45 7.68 0.23 0.24
CA VAL A 45 6.58 0.46 1.17
C VAL A 45 7.10 0.39 2.60
N TYR A 46 6.84 1.44 3.36
CA TYR A 46 7.32 1.62 4.73
C TYR A 46 6.17 1.75 5.72
N GLU A 47 6.34 1.28 6.95
CA GLU A 47 5.45 1.66 8.05
C GLU A 47 5.49 3.18 8.25
N HIS A 48 4.32 3.80 8.40
CA HIS A 48 4.22 5.24 8.63
C HIS A 48 4.68 5.65 10.04
N ASN A 49 4.63 4.72 11.00
CA ASN A 49 4.99 4.97 12.40
C ASN A 49 6.52 5.10 12.62
N VAL A 50 6.91 5.34 13.88
CA VAL A 50 8.29 5.65 14.28
C VAL A 50 9.29 4.60 13.79
N GLY A 51 10.10 4.98 12.81
CA GLY A 51 11.21 4.18 12.30
C GLY A 51 11.24 4.01 10.77
N ALA A 52 10.14 4.32 10.07
CA ALA A 52 10.03 4.14 8.61
C ALA A 52 10.60 2.78 8.17
N LYS A 53 10.12 1.70 8.80
CA LYS A 53 10.61 0.33 8.56
C LYS A 53 10.10 -0.13 7.20
N LEU A 54 10.99 -0.62 6.34
CA LEU A 54 10.62 -1.26 5.08
C LEU A 54 9.82 -2.53 5.38
N VAL A 55 8.59 -2.60 4.87
CA VAL A 55 7.69 -3.75 5.01
C VAL A 55 7.44 -4.48 3.71
N GLY A 56 7.74 -3.86 2.58
CA GLY A 56 7.50 -4.49 1.30
C GLY A 56 7.79 -3.62 0.09
N PHE A 57 7.38 -4.14 -1.06
CA PHE A 57 7.58 -3.54 -2.36
C PHE A 57 6.28 -3.54 -3.16
N LEU A 58 6.02 -2.44 -3.86
CA LEU A 58 4.90 -2.29 -4.77
C LEU A 58 5.27 -2.86 -6.14
N GLU A 59 4.61 -3.94 -6.53
CA GLU A 59 4.79 -4.67 -7.78
C GLU A 59 3.47 -4.76 -8.54
N GLY A 60 3.26 -3.82 -9.47
CA GLY A 60 1.98 -3.68 -10.17
C GLY A 60 0.88 -3.27 -9.21
N LYS A 61 -0.02 -4.20 -8.89
CA LYS A 61 -1.12 -4.00 -7.94
C LYS A 61 -0.89 -4.65 -6.57
N HIS A 62 0.21 -5.38 -6.40
CA HIS A 62 0.49 -6.10 -5.16
C HIS A 62 1.56 -5.38 -4.36
N ILE A 63 1.40 -5.36 -3.05
CA ILE A 63 2.46 -5.02 -2.11
C ILE A 63 2.92 -6.33 -1.51
N THR A 64 4.17 -6.69 -1.76
CA THR A 64 4.77 -7.96 -1.31
C THR A 64 5.77 -7.70 -0.20
N THR A 65 5.88 -8.61 0.76
CA THR A 65 6.94 -8.58 1.78
C THR A 65 8.31 -8.82 1.12
N PRO A 66 9.44 -8.55 1.82
CA PRO A 66 10.76 -8.90 1.31
C PRO A 66 10.94 -10.39 0.98
N ASP A 67 10.11 -11.26 1.56
CA ASP A 67 10.09 -12.71 1.32
C ASP A 67 9.14 -13.11 0.18
N ALA A 68 8.59 -12.13 -0.56
CA ALA A 68 7.67 -12.28 -1.70
C ALA A 68 6.24 -12.78 -1.37
N ASP A 69 5.83 -12.76 -0.10
CA ASP A 69 4.43 -12.99 0.27
C ASP A 69 3.58 -11.75 -0.02
N ILE A 70 2.33 -11.93 -0.46
CA ILE A 70 1.41 -10.80 -0.65
C ILE A 70 1.00 -10.25 0.72
N LEU A 71 1.26 -8.97 0.94
CA LEU A 71 0.83 -8.22 2.11
C LEU A 71 -0.50 -7.51 1.85
N LEU A 72 -0.60 -6.77 0.74
CA LEU A 72 -1.79 -6.02 0.33
C LEU A 72 -2.01 -6.12 -1.19
N THR A 73 -3.25 -6.00 -1.63
CA THR A 73 -3.62 -5.91 -3.04
C THR A 73 -4.46 -4.68 -3.31
N ILE A 74 -3.99 -3.84 -4.23
CA ILE A 74 -4.68 -2.65 -4.71
C ILE A 74 -5.73 -3.08 -5.73
N LEU A 75 -6.97 -2.65 -5.50
CA LEU A 75 -8.08 -2.84 -6.41
C LEU A 75 -8.16 -1.65 -7.36
N ASP A 76 -8.05 -1.93 -8.66
CA ASP A 76 -8.23 -0.96 -9.73
C ASP A 76 -9.47 -1.37 -10.53
N ASP A 77 -10.62 -0.81 -10.15
CA ASP A 77 -11.85 -0.83 -10.93
C ASP A 77 -11.76 0.15 -12.11
#